data_AF-A0A8E0IR50-F1
#
_entry.id   AF-A0A8E0IR50-F1
#
_cell.length_a   1.000
_cell.length_b   1.000
_cell.length_c   1.000
_cell.angle_alpha   90.00
_cell.angle_beta   90.00
_cell.angle_gamma   90.00
#
_symmetry.space_group_name_H-M   'P 1'
#
loop_
_entity.id
_entity.type
_entity.pdbx_description
1 polymer ?
#
loop_
_entity_poly.entity_id
_entity_poly.type
_entity_poly.pdbx_seq_one_letter_code
_entity_poly.pdbx_strand_id
1 'polypeptide(L)' 'MKKGTVINTQLSQVIADMGHFDLLGIGDAGMPVPEDTWKIDLAVSKNLPSFIDVL' A
#
# COMPACT_ATOMS: atom_id res chain seq x y z
N MET A 1 8.73 -17.95 -3.91
CA MET A 1 8.08 -16.89 -4.71
C MET A 1 6.58 -17.03 -4.59
N LYS A 2 5.85 -15.92 -4.40
CA LYS A 2 4.39 -15.94 -4.24
C LYS A 2 3.73 -16.16 -5.61
N LYS A 3 2.69 -16.99 -5.69
CA LYS A 3 1.95 -17.29 -6.94
C LYS A 3 0.87 -16.26 -7.28
N GLY A 4 0.45 -15.45 -6.31
CA GLY A 4 -0.59 -14.43 -6.48
C GLY A 4 -0.08 -13.14 -7.12
N THR A 5 -1.02 -12.23 -7.40
CA THR A 5 -0.76 -10.96 -8.09
C THR A 5 -0.10 -9.90 -7.19
N VAL A 6 -0.45 -9.85 -5.89
CA VAL A 6 0.19 -8.97 -4.92
C VAL A 6 1.55 -9.55 -4.52
N ILE A 7 2.63 -9.08 -5.11
CA ILE A 7 4.00 -9.58 -4.87
C ILE A 7 4.81 -8.76 -3.87
N ASN A 8 4.38 -7.52 -3.57
CA ASN A 8 5.04 -6.70 -2.55
C ASN A 8 4.91 -7.35 -1.17
N THR A 9 6.04 -7.55 -0.49
CA THR A 9 6.10 -8.27 0.79
C THR A 9 5.36 -7.52 1.90
N GLN A 10 5.52 -6.20 2.01
CA GLN A 10 4.88 -5.40 3.06
C GLN A 10 3.36 -5.34 2.86
N LEU A 11 2.89 -5.12 1.63
CA LEU A 11 1.45 -5.18 1.32
C LEU A 11 0.87 -6.58 1.62
N SER A 12 1.60 -7.62 1.26
CA SER A 12 1.16 -9.00 1.52
C SER A 12 0.99 -9.28 3.01
N GLN A 13 1.87 -8.72 3.84
CA GLN A 13 1.81 -8.86 5.28
C GLN A 13 0.62 -8.08 5.86
N VAL A 14 0.48 -6.79 5.51
CA VAL A 14 -0.63 -5.96 5.98
C VAL A 14 -1.98 -6.61 5.64
N ILE A 15 -2.19 -7.02 4.38
CA ILE A 15 -3.44 -7.65 3.94
C ILE A 15 -3.72 -8.96 4.70
N ALA A 16 -2.67 -9.75 4.99
CA ALA A 16 -2.83 -11.01 5.72
C ALA A 16 -3.16 -10.80 7.21
N ASP A 17 -2.70 -9.69 7.79
CA ASP A 17 -2.90 -9.36 9.20
C ASP A 17 -4.19 -8.56 9.46
N MET A 18 -4.88 -8.07 8.41
CA MET A 18 -6.12 -7.31 8.54
C MET A 18 -7.26 -8.14 9.14
N GLY A 19 -7.86 -7.62 10.22
CA GLY A 19 -9.05 -8.12 10.87
C GLY A 19 -10.34 -7.43 10.42
N HIS A 20 -11.45 -7.78 11.08
CA HIS A 20 -12.72 -7.13 10.85
C HIS A 20 -12.67 -5.67 11.30
N PHE A 21 -13.04 -4.74 10.40
CA PHE A 21 -13.00 -3.28 10.56
C PHE A 21 -11.64 -2.59 10.42
N ASP A 22 -10.57 -3.33 10.12
CA ASP A 22 -9.30 -2.69 9.78
C ASP A 22 -9.42 -1.93 8.46
N LEU A 23 -8.69 -0.81 8.37
CA LEU A 23 -8.71 0.08 7.22
C LEU A 23 -7.32 0.17 6.59
N LEU A 24 -7.30 0.14 5.26
CA LEU A 24 -6.10 0.37 4.46
C LEU A 24 -6.34 1.54 3.51
N GLY A 25 -5.58 2.61 3.68
CA GLY A 25 -5.65 3.79 2.82
C GLY A 25 -4.66 3.72 1.66
N ILE A 26 -5.09 4.19 0.48
CA ILE A 26 -4.23 4.39 -0.70
C ILE A 26 -4.28 5.88 -1.01
N GLY A 27 -3.11 6.52 -1.01
CA GLY A 27 -2.95 7.96 -1.22
C GLY A 27 -2.07 8.27 -2.43
N ASP A 28 -2.23 9.48 -2.97
CA ASP A 28 -1.28 10.02 -3.94
C ASP A 28 0.02 10.51 -3.25
N ALA A 29 1.01 10.91 -4.06
CA ALA A 29 2.32 11.33 -3.57
C ALA A 29 2.32 12.59 -2.67
N GLY A 30 1.22 13.34 -2.62
CA GLY A 30 1.04 14.53 -1.78
C GLY A 30 0.24 14.29 -0.51
N MET A 31 -0.31 13.09 -0.31
CA MET A 31 -1.19 12.81 0.82
C MET A 31 -0.40 12.82 2.15
N PRO A 32 -0.79 13.63 3.14
CA PRO A 32 -0.17 13.57 4.47
C PRO A 32 -0.53 12.26 5.17
N VAL A 33 0.45 11.65 5.83
CA VAL A 33 0.27 10.43 6.62
C VAL A 33 0.52 10.76 8.10
N PRO A 34 -0.39 10.43 9.02
CA PRO A 34 -0.17 10.63 10.47
C PRO A 34 1.09 9.89 10.95
N GLU A 35 1.80 10.46 11.93
CA GLU A 35 3.10 9.92 12.41
C GLU A 35 3.00 8.48 12.93
N ASP A 36 1.89 8.14 13.59
CA ASP A 36 1.67 6.81 14.17
C ASP A 36 1.12 5.78 13.16
N THR A 37 0.88 6.18 11.91
CA THR A 37 0.34 5.29 10.88
C THR A 37 1.46 4.65 10.07
N TRP A 38 1.41 3.31 9.96
CA TRP A 38 2.34 2.58 9.11
C TRP A 38 2.21 3.03 7.65
N LYS A 39 3.33 3.48 7.04
CA LYS A 39 3.39 3.91 5.65
C LYS A 39 4.18 2.92 4.79
N ILE A 40 3.59 2.48 3.68
CA ILE A 40 4.28 1.74 2.62
C ILE A 40 4.41 2.68 1.42
N ASP A 41 5.63 3.12 1.14
CA ASP A 41 5.90 3.99 0.00
C ASP A 41 6.19 3.15 -1.26
N LEU A 42 5.33 3.30 -2.27
CA LEU A 42 5.45 2.61 -3.56
C LEU A 42 5.89 3.56 -4.68
N ALA A 43 6.04 4.86 -4.41
CA ALA A 43 6.35 5.85 -5.43
C ALA A 43 7.79 5.68 -5.94
N VAL A 44 7.94 5.40 -7.23
CA VAL A 44 9.24 5.29 -7.89
C VAL A 44 9.61 6.62 -8.56
N SER A 45 8.64 7.21 -9.26
CA SER A 45 8.77 8.52 -9.88
C SER A 45 7.38 9.16 -10.03
N LYS A 46 7.32 10.41 -10.52
CA LYS A 46 6.03 11.06 -10.77
C LYS A 46 5.14 10.17 -11.64
N ASN A 47 3.95 9.85 -11.13
CA ASN A 47 2.94 9.05 -11.80
C ASN A 47 3.32 7.57 -12.07
N LEU A 48 4.31 7.03 -11.35
CA LEU A 48 4.73 5.63 -11.45
C LEU A 48 4.98 5.02 -10.05
N PRO A 49 4.22 3.97 -9.66
CA PRO A 49 3.01 3.46 -10.31
C PRO A 49 1.90 4.52 -10.37
N SER A 50 0.95 4.38 -11.29
CA SER A 50 -0.25 5.23 -11.26
C SER A 50 -1.14 4.83 -10.09
N PHE A 51 -2.03 5.72 -9.65
CA PHE A 51 -2.95 5.41 -8.54
C PHE A 51 -3.78 4.14 -8.81
N ILE A 52 -4.20 3.94 -10.05
CA ILE A 52 -5.02 2.80 -10.47
C ILE A 52 -4.21 1.49 -10.55
N ASP A 53 -2.89 1.55 -10.74
CA ASP A 53 -2.06 0.34 -10.70
C ASP A 53 -1.96 -0.23 -9.27
N VAL A 54 -2.26 0.58 -8.25
CA VAL A 54 -2.17 0.22 -6.83
C VAL A 54 -3.54 -0.10 -6.21
N LEU A 55 -4.61 0.53 -6.69
CA LEU A 55 -5.99 0.33 -6.21
C LEU A 55 -6.53 -1.07 -6.51
#